data_AF-A0A8H3HHU5-F1
#
_entry.id   AF-A0A8H3HHU5-F1
#
_cell.length_a   1.000
_cell.length_b   1.000
_cell.length_c   1.000
_cell.angle_alpha   90.00
_cell.angle_beta   90.00
_cell.angle_gamma   90.00
#
_symmetry.space_group_name_H-M   'P 1'
#
loop_
_entity.id
_entity.type
_entity.pdbx_description
1 polymer ?
#
loop_
_entity_poly.entity_id
_entity_poly.type
_entity_poly.pdbx_seq_one_letter_code
_entity_poly.pdbx_strand_id
1 'polypeptide(L)'
;MIFPKRVCFIFPDAMAKVIEDIREPYSGLSSRIHSVTEGPKSELARAHSYSATQELMIRKLVARENVHLSQMEHEISLIPKPVASYRKATDYAQRLVDLVAGLRCIRENGPHMTTAPVLAHQKRFDSCITLALYACEHAFRSQRALPHILPSYRKVFDAELMIDTLQTDIGHAMAENEVMEQVACAVGGLVEVARELFGTRVWLEGVDDVHFGIGL
;
A
#
# COMPACT_ATOMS: atom_id res chain seq x y z
N MET A 1 -25.21 2.76 28.49
CA MET A 1 -24.15 3.76 28.26
C MET A 1 -23.34 3.32 27.06
N ILE A 2 -23.47 4.03 25.93
CA ILE A 2 -22.61 3.79 24.76
C ILE A 2 -21.39 4.68 24.99
N PHE A 3 -20.28 4.10 25.44
CA PHE A 3 -19.02 4.82 25.43
C PHE A 3 -18.64 5.12 23.97
N PRO A 4 -18.21 6.34 23.62
CA PRO A 4 -17.69 6.61 22.29
C PRO A 4 -16.54 5.62 22.01
N LYS A 5 -16.55 5.00 20.82
CA LYS A 5 -15.46 4.12 20.41
C LYS A 5 -14.15 4.92 20.49
N ARG A 6 -13.19 4.44 21.28
CA ARG A 6 -11.88 5.08 21.39
C ARG A 6 -11.20 5.08 20.03
N VAL A 7 -10.42 6.11 19.73
CA VAL A 7 -9.79 6.29 18.41
C VAL A 7 -8.90 5.09 18.04
N CYS A 8 -8.30 4.43 19.03
CA CYS A 8 -7.52 3.21 18.84
C CYS A 8 -8.28 2.03 18.20
N PHE A 9 -9.61 1.97 18.32
CA PHE A 9 -10.45 0.95 17.67
C PHE A 9 -10.99 1.41 16.31
N ILE A 10 -11.02 2.72 16.06
CA ILE A 10 -11.52 3.28 14.79
C ILE A 10 -10.40 3.29 13.75
N PHE A 11 -9.16 3.56 14.17
CA PHE A 11 -8.02 3.67 13.28
C PHE A 11 -7.78 2.44 12.41
N PRO A 12 -7.80 1.18 12.92
CA PRO A 12 -7.55 0.01 12.06
C PRO A 12 -8.58 -0.15 10.94
N ASP A 13 -9.86 0.07 11.25
CA ASP A 13 -10.94 0.02 10.25
C ASP A 13 -10.79 1.12 9.21
N ALA A 14 -10.42 2.33 9.64
CA ALA A 14 -10.21 3.46 8.75
C ALA A 14 -8.96 3.27 7.88
N MET A 15 -7.87 2.76 8.44
CA MET A 15 -6.65 2.42 7.70
C MET A 15 -6.90 1.30 6.68
N ALA A 16 -7.71 0.29 7.02
CA ALA A 16 -8.14 -0.71 6.04
C ALA A 16 -8.87 -0.05 4.86
N LYS A 17 -9.75 0.93 5.12
CA LYS A 17 -10.43 1.67 4.06
C LYS A 17 -9.44 2.49 3.19
N VAL A 18 -8.44 3.13 3.80
CA VAL A 18 -7.38 3.82 3.07
C VAL A 18 -6.63 2.85 2.15
N ILE A 19 -6.23 1.68 2.65
CA ILE A 19 -5.51 0.68 1.85
C ILE A 19 -6.37 0.15 0.70
N GLU A 20 -7.66 -0.09 0.95
CA GLU A 20 -8.63 -0.45 -0.09
C GLU A 20 -8.72 0.62 -1.18
N ASP A 21 -8.83 1.89 -0.78
CA ASP A 21 -8.95 3.03 -1.70
C ASP A 21 -7.65 3.31 -2.47
N ILE A 22 -6.48 2.86 -1.99
CA ILE A 22 -5.21 2.88 -2.73
C ILE A 22 -5.12 1.70 -3.71
N ARG A 23 -5.59 0.52 -3.32
CA ARG A 23 -5.52 -0.70 -4.14
C ARG A 23 -6.37 -0.58 -5.41
N GLU A 24 -7.55 0.02 -5.29
CA GLU A 24 -8.48 0.18 -6.42
C GLU A 24 -7.87 0.97 -7.60
N PRO A 25 -7.34 2.19 -7.43
CA PRO A 25 -6.71 2.92 -8.52
C PRO A 25 -5.46 2.21 -9.04
N TYR A 26 -4.65 1.60 -8.18
CA TYR A 26 -3.49 0.81 -8.61
C TYR A 26 -3.90 -0.35 -9.54
N SER A 27 -4.91 -1.13 -9.14
CA SER A 27 -5.43 -2.25 -9.94
C SER A 27 -6.08 -1.77 -11.24
N GLY A 28 -6.72 -0.61 -11.22
CA GLY A 28 -7.26 0.05 -12.40
C GLY A 28 -6.18 0.47 -13.40
N LEU A 29 -5.06 1.03 -12.92
CA LEU A 29 -3.90 1.38 -13.77
C LEU A 29 -3.27 0.14 -14.39
N SER A 30 -3.10 -0.93 -13.60
CA SER A 30 -2.60 -2.22 -14.09
C SER A 30 -3.52 -2.81 -15.16
N SER A 31 -4.83 -2.83 -14.92
CA SER A 31 -5.79 -3.42 -15.86
C SER A 31 -5.80 -2.71 -17.21
N ARG A 32 -5.62 -1.39 -17.24
CA ARG A 32 -5.58 -0.59 -18.47
C ARG A 32 -4.38 -0.87 -19.35
N ILE A 33 -3.22 -1.17 -18.75
CA ILE A 33 -2.03 -1.59 -19.52
C ILE A 33 -2.28 -2.94 -20.21
N HIS A 34 -2.98 -3.84 -19.51
CA HIS A 34 -3.24 -5.19 -20.03
C HIS A 34 -4.42 -5.24 -21.03
N SER A 35 -5.35 -4.29 -20.98
CA SER A 35 -6.42 -4.15 -21.96
C SER A 35 -5.95 -3.25 -23.11
N VAL A 36 -5.51 -3.84 -24.21
CA VAL A 36 -5.14 -3.16 -25.47
C VAL A 36 -6.40 -2.58 -26.14
N THR A 37 -7.05 -1.61 -25.51
CA THR A 37 -8.26 -0.98 -26.05
C THR A 37 -8.04 0.52 -26.07
N GLU A 38 -7.73 1.04 -27.26
CA GLU A 38 -7.79 2.47 -27.55
C GLU A 38 -9.25 2.93 -27.43
N GLY A 39 -9.65 3.27 -26.20
CA GLY A 39 -10.93 3.91 -25.93
C GLY A 39 -10.94 5.33 -26.52
N PRO A 40 -12.12 5.88 -26.87
CA PRO A 40 -12.24 7.24 -27.37
C PRO A 40 -11.63 8.24 -26.37
N LYS A 41 -10.89 9.25 -26.87
CA LYS A 41 -10.17 10.26 -26.06
C LYS A 41 -11.03 10.94 -24.97
N SER A 42 -12.35 11.00 -25.16
CA SER A 42 -13.31 11.53 -24.18
C SER A 42 -13.48 10.64 -22.94
N GLU A 43 -13.42 9.32 -23.09
CA GLU A 43 -13.48 8.36 -21.98
C GLU A 43 -12.20 8.36 -21.17
N LEU A 44 -11.05 8.51 -21.85
CA LEU A 44 -9.74 8.63 -21.21
C LEU A 44 -9.67 9.86 -20.29
N ALA A 45 -10.10 11.03 -20.78
CA ALA A 45 -10.15 12.26 -19.99
C ALA A 45 -11.09 12.17 -18.77
N ARG A 46 -12.25 11.50 -18.91
CA ARG A 46 -13.15 11.23 -17.77
C ARG A 46 -12.52 10.30 -16.75
N ALA A 47 -11.81 9.27 -17.23
CA ALA A 47 -11.14 8.30 -16.40
C ALA A 47 -9.96 8.92 -15.61
N HIS A 48 -9.26 9.90 -16.19
CA HIS A 48 -8.20 10.66 -15.51
C HIS A 48 -8.77 11.58 -14.43
N SER A 49 -9.86 12.30 -14.74
CA SER A 49 -10.55 13.16 -13.77
C SER A 49 -11.10 12.37 -12.59
N TYR A 50 -11.66 11.18 -12.85
CA TYR A 50 -12.11 10.25 -11.81
C TYR A 50 -10.94 9.78 -10.92
N SER A 51 -9.81 9.38 -11.52
CA SER A 51 -8.62 8.97 -10.78
C SER A 51 -8.05 10.08 -9.90
N ALA A 52 -7.95 11.31 -10.42
CA ALA A 52 -7.46 12.46 -9.66
C ALA A 52 -8.41 12.84 -8.49
N THR A 53 -9.73 12.68 -8.70
CA THR A 53 -10.72 12.89 -7.64
C THR A 53 -10.59 11.84 -6.54
N GLN A 54 -10.37 10.57 -6.92
CA GLN A 54 -10.11 9.48 -5.98
C GLN A 54 -8.82 9.71 -5.19
N GLU A 55 -7.74 10.13 -5.84
CA GLU A 55 -6.48 10.53 -5.18
C GLU A 55 -6.69 11.61 -4.11
N LEU A 56 -7.44 12.66 -4.43
CA LEU A 56 -7.76 13.73 -3.48
C LEU A 56 -8.57 13.21 -2.29
N MET A 57 -9.52 12.29 -2.53
CA MET A 57 -10.30 11.68 -1.45
C MET A 57 -9.40 10.83 -0.54
N ILE A 58 -8.49 10.03 -1.09
CA ILE A 58 -7.56 9.22 -0.29
C ILE A 58 -6.67 10.12 0.56
N ARG A 59 -6.11 11.20 -0.01
CA ARG A 59 -5.29 12.17 0.75
C ARG A 59 -6.06 12.78 1.93
N LYS A 60 -7.34 13.08 1.74
CA LYS A 60 -8.21 13.58 2.82
C LYS A 60 -8.41 12.52 3.91
N LEU A 61 -8.58 11.25 3.54
CA LEU A 61 -8.70 10.15 4.51
C LEU A 61 -7.39 9.97 5.29
N VAL A 62 -6.24 9.95 4.61
CA VAL A 62 -4.91 9.87 5.27
C VAL A 62 -4.67 11.05 6.21
N ALA A 63 -5.00 12.28 5.79
CA ALA A 63 -4.89 13.47 6.63
C ALA A 63 -5.80 13.37 7.88
N ARG A 64 -7.01 12.84 7.72
CA ARG A 64 -7.92 12.58 8.84
C ARG A 64 -7.33 11.54 9.81
N GLU A 65 -6.74 10.46 9.30
CA GLU A 65 -6.10 9.45 10.15
C GLU A 65 -4.89 10.00 10.91
N ASN A 66 -4.15 10.95 10.34
CA ASN A 66 -3.12 11.69 11.08
C ASN A 66 -3.69 12.51 12.25
N VAL A 67 -4.85 13.14 12.07
CA VAL A 67 -5.54 13.84 13.18
C VAL A 67 -5.96 12.85 14.27
N HIS A 68 -6.51 11.69 13.88
CA HIS A 68 -6.87 10.62 14.82
C HIS A 68 -5.64 10.12 15.59
N LEU A 69 -4.48 9.94 14.94
CA LEU A 69 -3.23 9.54 15.59
C LEU A 69 -2.79 10.57 16.64
N SER A 70 -2.80 11.85 16.29
CA SER A 70 -2.47 12.94 17.21
C SER A 70 -3.43 12.98 18.40
N GLN A 71 -4.74 12.79 18.19
CA GLN A 71 -5.71 12.70 19.27
C GLN A 71 -5.44 11.49 20.17
N MET A 72 -5.15 10.34 19.56
CA MET A 72 -4.85 9.10 20.27
C MET A 72 -3.61 9.23 21.15
N GLU A 73 -2.59 10.02 20.81
CA GLU A 73 -1.44 10.27 21.71
C GLU A 73 -1.84 10.89 23.05
N HIS A 74 -2.85 11.74 23.05
CA HIS A 74 -3.31 12.48 24.23
C HIS A 74 -4.37 11.72 25.04
N GLU A 75 -4.91 10.61 24.51
CA GLU A 75 -5.89 9.79 25.23
C GLU A 75 -5.25 9.02 26.40
N ILE A 76 -5.85 9.05 27.59
CA ILE A 76 -5.42 8.17 28.69
C ILE A 76 -5.99 6.77 28.44
N SER A 77 -5.10 5.79 28.23
CA SER A 77 -5.44 4.38 27.99
C SER A 77 -4.70 3.49 28.97
N LEU A 78 -5.40 2.49 29.51
CA LEU A 78 -4.80 1.42 30.33
C LEU A 78 -4.06 0.38 29.49
N ILE A 79 -4.28 0.38 28.17
CA ILE A 79 -3.66 -0.53 27.22
C ILE A 79 -2.63 0.25 26.40
N PRO A 80 -1.40 -0.30 26.19
CA PRO A 80 -0.41 0.32 25.32
C PRO A 80 -0.98 0.49 23.91
N LYS A 81 -0.86 1.70 23.36
CA LYS A 81 -1.32 2.02 22.00
C LYS A 81 -0.09 2.02 21.09
N PRO A 82 -0.07 1.22 20.00
CA PRO A 82 1.06 1.17 19.09
C PRO A 82 1.06 2.40 18.15
N VAL A 83 1.01 3.62 18.71
CA VAL A 83 0.90 4.88 17.96
C VAL A 83 2.05 5.01 16.96
N ALA A 84 3.26 4.63 17.35
CA ALA A 84 4.44 4.69 16.48
C ALA A 84 4.27 3.79 15.25
N SER A 85 3.79 2.56 15.42
CA SER A 85 3.55 1.63 14.31
C SER A 85 2.37 2.08 13.44
N TYR A 86 1.31 2.63 14.03
CA TYR A 86 0.21 3.24 13.27
C TYR A 86 0.67 4.46 12.47
N ARG A 87 1.57 5.29 13.02
CA ARG A 87 2.18 6.41 12.28
C ARG A 87 2.99 5.90 11.09
N LYS A 88 3.84 4.89 11.28
CA LYS A 88 4.57 4.25 10.16
C LYS A 88 3.61 3.75 9.08
N ALA A 89 2.50 3.10 9.46
CA ALA A 89 1.49 2.63 8.50
C ALA A 89 0.89 3.79 7.69
N THR A 90 0.56 4.89 8.35
CA THR A 90 0.06 6.11 7.69
C THR A 90 1.09 6.73 6.76
N ASP A 91 2.37 6.76 7.15
CA ASP A 91 3.46 7.28 6.30
C ASP A 91 3.63 6.43 5.03
N TYR A 92 3.57 5.09 5.15
CA TYR A 92 3.60 4.20 3.98
C TYR A 92 2.34 4.37 3.11
N ALA A 93 1.16 4.51 3.71
CA ALA A 93 -0.07 4.77 2.95
C ALA A 93 0.01 6.09 2.17
N GLN A 94 0.48 7.17 2.80
CA GLN A 94 0.71 8.46 2.14
C GLN A 94 1.69 8.31 0.97
N ARG A 95 2.83 7.65 1.20
CA ARG A 95 3.83 7.39 0.16
C ARG A 95 3.25 6.58 -0.99
N LEU A 96 2.42 5.57 -0.71
CA LEU A 96 1.77 4.77 -1.75
C LEU A 96 0.80 5.62 -2.59
N VAL A 97 0.06 6.54 -1.98
CA VAL A 97 -0.80 7.49 -2.73
C VAL A 97 0.02 8.33 -3.69
N ASP A 98 1.14 8.87 -3.22
CA ASP A 98 2.02 9.71 -4.05
C ASP A 98 2.66 8.91 -5.19
N LEU A 99 3.07 7.66 -4.93
CA LEU A 99 3.65 6.77 -5.94
C LEU A 99 2.62 6.31 -6.98
N VAL A 100 1.39 5.97 -6.57
CA VAL A 100 0.31 5.59 -7.50
C VAL A 100 -0.06 6.76 -8.41
N ALA A 101 -0.10 7.98 -7.87
CA ALA A 101 -0.31 9.19 -8.66
C ALA A 101 0.86 9.44 -9.64
N GLY A 102 2.10 9.26 -9.19
CA GLY A 102 3.29 9.35 -10.04
C GLY A 102 3.28 8.32 -11.18
N LEU A 103 2.95 7.07 -10.87
CA LEU A 103 2.84 5.98 -11.84
C LEU A 103 1.75 6.26 -12.88
N ARG A 104 0.60 6.81 -12.45
CA ARG A 104 -0.43 7.29 -13.36
C ARG A 104 0.10 8.36 -14.30
N CYS A 105 0.73 9.41 -13.76
CA CYS A 105 1.29 10.49 -14.58
C CYS A 105 2.32 9.98 -15.60
N ILE A 106 3.15 9.01 -15.23
CA ILE A 106 4.10 8.38 -16.16
C ILE A 106 3.33 7.66 -17.27
N ARG A 107 2.44 6.73 -16.92
CA ARG A 107 1.67 5.91 -17.88
C ARG A 107 0.74 6.71 -18.78
N GLU A 108 0.27 7.88 -18.35
CA GLU A 108 -0.54 8.80 -19.16
C GLU A 108 0.27 9.55 -20.22
N ASN A 109 1.57 9.76 -19.97
CA ASN A 109 2.46 10.54 -20.85
C ASN A 109 3.39 9.66 -21.70
N GLY A 110 3.37 8.34 -21.50
CA GLY A 110 4.25 7.38 -22.15
C GLY A 110 3.77 6.86 -23.51
N PRO A 111 4.69 6.39 -24.37
CA PRO A 111 4.32 5.67 -25.60
C PRO A 111 3.76 4.26 -25.28
N HIS A 112 2.57 3.94 -25.80
CA HIS A 112 1.85 2.67 -25.55
C HIS A 112 2.43 1.42 -26.26
N MET A 113 3.73 1.38 -26.54
CA MET A 113 4.37 0.28 -27.28
C MET A 113 5.03 -0.70 -26.31
N THR A 114 4.24 -1.58 -25.69
CA THR A 114 4.75 -2.65 -24.84
C THR A 114 4.70 -4.00 -25.57
N THR A 115 5.80 -4.75 -25.54
CA THR A 115 5.87 -6.08 -26.15
C THR A 115 5.23 -7.13 -25.24
N ALA A 116 4.66 -8.19 -25.83
CA ALA A 116 3.96 -9.26 -25.11
C ALA A 116 4.72 -9.89 -23.91
N PRO A 117 6.05 -10.13 -23.94
CA PRO A 117 6.76 -10.66 -22.78
C PRO A 117 6.80 -9.67 -21.61
N VAL A 118 7.02 -8.37 -21.87
CA VAL A 118 7.06 -7.31 -20.84
C VAL A 118 5.72 -7.23 -20.11
N LEU A 119 4.61 -7.29 -20.86
CA LEU A 119 3.26 -7.30 -20.28
C LEU A 119 3.00 -8.51 -19.36
N ALA A 120 3.55 -9.68 -19.66
CA ALA A 120 3.35 -10.87 -18.84
C ALA A 120 4.07 -10.77 -17.48
N HIS A 121 5.23 -10.11 -17.44
CA HIS A 121 6.00 -9.88 -16.22
C HIS A 121 5.38 -8.78 -15.35
N GLN A 122 5.04 -7.65 -15.96
CA GLN A 122 4.32 -6.55 -15.30
C GLN A 122 3.02 -7.05 -14.65
N LYS A 123 2.27 -7.92 -15.32
CA LYS A 123 1.06 -8.55 -14.77
C LYS A 123 1.32 -9.36 -13.49
N ARG A 124 2.44 -10.12 -13.44
CA ARG A 124 2.80 -10.91 -12.25
C ARG A 124 3.21 -10.00 -11.10
N PHE A 125 3.98 -8.96 -11.40
CA PHE A 125 4.37 -7.97 -10.41
C PHE A 125 3.15 -7.27 -9.82
N ASP A 126 2.27 -6.74 -10.68
CA ASP A 126 1.03 -6.08 -10.28
C ASP A 126 0.13 -6.99 -9.44
N SER A 127 0.02 -8.27 -9.82
CA SER A 127 -0.72 -9.25 -9.04
C SER A 127 -0.13 -9.43 -7.63
N CYS A 128 1.20 -9.44 -7.48
CA CYS A 128 1.84 -9.54 -6.17
C CYS A 128 1.56 -8.31 -5.30
N ILE A 129 1.65 -7.11 -5.89
CA ILE A 129 1.37 -5.86 -5.19
C ILE A 129 -0.11 -5.80 -4.74
N THR A 130 -1.05 -6.10 -5.63
CA THR A 130 -2.48 -6.12 -5.30
C THR A 130 -2.81 -7.13 -4.21
N LEU A 131 -2.20 -8.33 -4.24
CA LEU A 131 -2.38 -9.34 -3.20
C LEU A 131 -1.80 -8.90 -1.85
N ALA A 132 -0.63 -8.25 -1.84
CA ALA A 132 -0.04 -7.73 -0.62
C ALA A 132 -0.90 -6.61 0.00
N LEU A 133 -1.40 -5.68 -0.81
CA LEU A 133 -2.33 -4.64 -0.37
C LEU A 133 -3.64 -5.24 0.18
N TYR A 134 -4.20 -6.26 -0.50
CA TYR A 134 -5.37 -6.99 0.00
C TYR A 134 -5.11 -7.66 1.36
N ALA A 135 -3.94 -8.30 1.52
CA ALA A 135 -3.58 -8.93 2.79
C ALA A 135 -3.41 -7.91 3.92
N CYS A 136 -2.80 -6.75 3.64
CA CYS A 136 -2.70 -5.64 4.59
C CYS A 136 -4.07 -5.09 4.97
N GLU A 137 -4.94 -4.79 3.99
CA GLU A 137 -6.32 -4.36 4.23
C GLU A 137 -7.04 -5.34 5.17
N HIS A 138 -6.99 -6.64 4.86
CA HIS A 138 -7.62 -7.66 5.68
C HIS A 138 -7.03 -7.71 7.09
N ALA A 139 -5.71 -7.59 7.24
CA ALA A 139 -5.06 -7.58 8.55
C ALA A 139 -5.50 -6.39 9.40
N PHE A 140 -5.57 -5.18 8.84
CA PHE A 140 -6.06 -4.00 9.55
C PHE A 140 -7.55 -4.10 9.90
N ARG A 141 -8.38 -4.59 8.97
CA ARG A 141 -9.83 -4.74 9.15
C ARG A 141 -10.20 -5.81 10.16
N SER A 142 -9.53 -6.96 10.11
CA SER A 142 -9.80 -8.08 11.01
C SER A 142 -8.98 -8.03 12.30
N GLN A 143 -7.95 -7.17 12.35
CA GLN A 143 -6.94 -7.11 13.42
C GLN A 143 -6.29 -8.49 13.66
N ARG A 144 -6.06 -9.24 12.57
CA ARG A 144 -5.47 -10.59 12.59
C ARG A 144 -4.13 -10.61 11.85
N ALA A 145 -3.30 -11.57 12.23
CA ALA A 145 -2.01 -11.80 11.62
C ALA A 145 -2.12 -12.01 10.09
N LEU A 146 -1.13 -11.48 9.38
CA LEU A 146 -0.99 -11.72 7.94
C LEU A 146 -0.65 -13.20 7.67
N PRO A 147 -1.00 -13.71 6.48
CA PRO A 147 -0.46 -14.97 6.00
C PRO A 147 1.06 -14.99 6.08
N HIS A 148 1.64 -16.10 6.56
CA HIS A 148 3.09 -16.23 6.72
C HIS A 148 3.83 -16.16 5.38
N ILE A 149 3.16 -16.57 4.29
CA ILE A 149 3.70 -16.59 2.94
C ILE A 149 2.93 -15.57 2.11
N LEU A 150 3.60 -14.49 1.72
CA LEU A 150 3.16 -13.60 0.66
C LEU A 150 4.08 -13.77 -0.54
N PRO A 151 3.56 -13.66 -1.78
CA PRO A 151 4.40 -13.72 -2.97
C PRO A 151 5.45 -12.61 -2.93
N SER A 152 6.70 -12.96 -3.22
CA SER A 152 7.80 -11.99 -3.21
C SER A 152 7.78 -11.18 -4.50
N TYR A 153 7.41 -9.91 -4.41
CA TYR A 153 7.44 -8.97 -5.53
C TYR A 153 8.88 -8.64 -5.96
N ARG A 154 9.87 -8.64 -5.04
CA ARG A 154 11.30 -8.40 -5.36
C ARG A 154 11.87 -9.45 -6.33
N LYS A 155 11.58 -10.73 -6.10
CA LYS A 155 12.02 -11.82 -6.98
C LYS A 155 11.42 -11.72 -8.39
N VAL A 156 10.25 -11.10 -8.52
CA VAL A 156 9.60 -10.88 -9.82
C VAL A 156 10.26 -9.69 -10.53
N PHE A 157 10.56 -8.61 -9.80
CA PHE A 157 11.21 -7.41 -10.33
C PHE A 157 12.67 -7.65 -10.76
N ASP A 158 13.46 -8.41 -9.99
CA ASP A 158 14.85 -8.73 -10.33
C ASP A 158 14.97 -9.55 -11.64
N ALA A 159 13.93 -10.32 -11.97
CA ALA A 159 13.84 -11.07 -13.23
C ALA A 159 13.46 -10.19 -14.43
N GLU A 160 12.93 -8.98 -14.18
CA GLU A 160 12.33 -8.06 -15.15
C GLU A 160 13.38 -7.09 -15.74
N LEU A 161 14.33 -6.61 -14.91
CA LEU A 161 15.40 -5.69 -15.31
C LEU A 161 16.28 -6.24 -16.46
N MET A 162 16.35 -7.56 -16.62
CA MET A 162 17.14 -8.24 -17.65
C MET A 162 16.48 -8.23 -19.05
N ILE A 163 15.15 -8.05 -19.14
CA ILE A 163 14.40 -8.14 -20.40
C ILE A 163 14.17 -6.75 -21.04
N ASP A 164 14.12 -5.70 -20.23
CA ASP A 164 13.65 -4.36 -20.61
C ASP A 164 14.68 -3.46 -21.33
N THR A 165 15.97 -3.83 -21.35
CA THR A 165 17.04 -2.96 -21.89
C THR A 165 17.07 -2.83 -23.42
N LEU A 166 16.20 -3.52 -24.16
CA LEU A 166 16.35 -3.69 -25.60
C LEU A 166 15.29 -3.01 -26.50
N GLN A 167 14.12 -2.57 -26.02
CA GLN A 167 12.98 -2.30 -26.95
C GLN A 167 12.02 -1.13 -26.67
N THR A 168 12.25 -0.25 -25.69
CA THR A 168 11.36 0.91 -25.40
C THR A 168 12.15 2.21 -25.27
N ASP A 169 11.49 3.37 -25.36
CA ASP A 169 12.10 4.67 -25.05
C ASP A 169 12.70 4.61 -23.63
N ILE A 170 14.03 4.52 -23.56
CA ILE A 170 14.78 4.10 -22.38
C ILE A 170 14.42 4.96 -21.18
N GLY A 171 14.19 6.26 -21.39
CA GLY A 171 13.83 7.19 -20.31
C GLY A 171 12.47 6.89 -19.66
N HIS A 172 11.47 6.49 -20.47
CA HIS A 172 10.13 6.18 -19.96
C HIS A 172 10.10 4.86 -19.19
N ALA A 173 10.70 3.81 -19.76
CA ALA A 173 10.79 2.50 -19.11
C ALA A 173 11.58 2.57 -17.79
N MET A 174 12.68 3.35 -17.76
CA MET A 174 13.45 3.57 -16.53
C MET A 174 12.62 4.27 -15.46
N ALA A 175 11.88 5.33 -15.81
CA ALA A 175 11.05 6.07 -14.86
C ALA A 175 9.90 5.21 -14.32
N GLU A 176 9.25 4.40 -15.17
CA GLU A 176 8.21 3.47 -14.72
C GLU A 176 8.79 2.40 -13.78
N ASN A 177 9.91 1.78 -14.15
CA ASN A 177 10.56 0.75 -13.34
C ASN A 177 11.02 1.29 -11.99
N GLU A 178 11.58 2.50 -11.95
CA GLU A 178 11.96 3.17 -10.69
C GLU A 178 10.73 3.36 -9.78
N VAL A 179 9.62 3.88 -10.31
CA VAL A 179 8.40 4.07 -9.51
C VAL A 179 7.82 2.73 -9.06
N MET A 180 7.85 1.70 -9.91
CA MET A 180 7.38 0.35 -9.55
C MET A 180 8.24 -0.28 -8.44
N GLU A 181 9.56 -0.09 -8.48
CA GLU A 181 10.45 -0.49 -7.38
C GLU A 181 10.11 0.22 -6.07
N GLN A 182 9.84 1.52 -6.14
CA GLN A 182 9.43 2.32 -4.98
C GLN A 182 8.07 1.88 -4.43
N VAL A 183 7.11 1.51 -5.29
CA VAL A 183 5.82 0.92 -4.89
C VAL A 183 6.06 -0.39 -4.17
N ALA A 184 6.88 -1.29 -4.72
CA ALA A 184 7.28 -2.53 -4.09
C ALA A 184 7.91 -2.31 -2.70
N CYS A 185 8.83 -1.34 -2.58
CA CYS A 185 9.44 -1.00 -1.30
C CYS A 185 8.43 -0.46 -0.28
N ALA A 186 7.53 0.42 -0.70
CA ALA A 186 6.50 1.00 0.18
C ALA A 186 5.47 -0.05 0.64
N VAL A 187 5.02 -0.94 -0.25
CA VAL A 187 4.16 -2.07 0.12
C VAL A 187 4.88 -3.04 1.05
N GLY A 188 6.18 -3.29 0.83
CA GLY A 188 7.02 -4.06 1.74
C GLY A 188 7.04 -3.52 3.16
N GLY A 189 7.32 -2.23 3.30
CA GLY A 189 7.29 -1.56 4.60
C GLY A 189 5.91 -1.61 5.26
N LEU A 190 4.83 -1.46 4.49
CA LEU A 190 3.48 -1.62 5.01
C LEU A 190 3.21 -3.04 5.51
N VAL A 191 3.66 -4.07 4.78
CA VAL A 191 3.56 -5.48 5.20
C VAL A 191 4.34 -5.73 6.50
N GLU A 192 5.55 -5.17 6.62
CA GLU A 192 6.36 -5.27 7.84
C GLU A 192 5.66 -4.63 9.04
N VAL A 193 5.15 -3.40 8.88
CA VAL A 193 4.39 -2.72 9.93
C VAL A 193 3.13 -3.51 10.30
N ALA A 194 2.41 -4.06 9.32
CA ALA A 194 1.21 -4.86 9.60
C ALA A 194 1.56 -6.17 10.33
N ARG A 195 2.72 -6.77 10.05
CA ARG A 195 3.25 -7.92 10.80
C ARG A 195 3.68 -7.55 12.23
N GLU A 196 4.27 -6.38 12.42
CA GLU A 196 4.56 -5.86 13.77
C GLU A 196 3.26 -5.67 14.55
N LEU A 197 2.25 -5.04 13.95
CA LEU A 197 0.99 -4.71 14.61
C LEU A 197 0.13 -5.93 14.95
N PHE A 198 0.04 -6.91 14.05
CA PHE A 198 -0.92 -8.01 14.14
C PHE A 198 -0.28 -9.39 14.23
N GLY A 199 1.05 -9.47 14.21
CA GLY A 199 1.80 -10.72 14.33
C GLY A 199 1.92 -11.22 15.77
N THR A 200 2.29 -12.49 15.89
CA THR A 200 2.46 -13.19 17.18
C THR A 200 3.64 -12.69 18.02
N ARG A 201 4.61 -11.97 17.44
CA ARG A 201 5.84 -11.55 18.14
C ARG A 201 5.63 -10.44 19.17
N VAL A 202 4.79 -9.46 18.89
CA VAL A 202 4.56 -8.33 19.82
C VAL A 202 3.80 -8.74 21.08
N TRP A 203 2.97 -9.78 21.02
CA TRP A 203 2.31 -10.34 22.21
C TRP A 203 3.24 -11.20 23.08
N LEU A 204 4.28 -11.80 22.52
CA LEU A 204 5.20 -12.67 23.25
C LEU A 204 6.35 -11.88 23.89
N GLU A 205 6.93 -10.91 23.18
CA GLU A 205 8.05 -10.12 23.70
C GLU A 205 7.63 -9.12 24.80
N GLY A 206 6.35 -8.71 24.84
CA GLY A 206 5.81 -7.88 25.92
C GLY A 206 5.59 -8.59 27.27
N VAL A 207 5.76 -9.91 27.32
CA VAL A 207 5.66 -10.70 28.57
C VAL A 207 7.02 -10.91 29.22
N ASP A 208 8.11 -10.89 28.44
CA ASP A 208 9.48 -11.12 28.95
C ASP A 208 10.13 -9.86 29.55
N ASP A 209 9.59 -8.67 29.26
CA ASP A 209 10.04 -7.40 29.86
C ASP A 209 9.43 -7.11 31.24
N VAL A 210 8.57 -7.99 31.75
CA VAL A 210 8.27 -8.00 33.19
C VAL A 210 9.36 -8.84 33.86
N HIS A 211 10.52 -8.22 34.05
CA HIS A 211 11.46 -8.60 35.10
C HIS A 211 10.72 -8.55 36.44
N PHE A 212 10.01 -9.64 36.77
CA PHE A 212 9.80 -10.03 38.14
C PHE A 212 11.16 -10.40 38.71
N GLY A 213 11.90 -9.38 39.13
CA GLY A 213 12.98 -9.49 40.09
C GLY A 213 12.40 -9.94 41.43
N ILE A 214 12.02 -11.20 41.52
CA ILE A 214 11.88 -11.92 42.77
C ILE A 214 12.81 -13.12 42.63
N GLY A 215 14.00 -12.96 43.19
CA GLY A 215 14.91 -14.07 43.37
C GLY A 215 14.33 -15.09 44.33
N LEU A 216 14.53 -16.35 43.98
CA LEU A 216 14.78 -17.47 44.88
C LEU A 216 15.62 -18.49 44.10
#